data_AF-V5HUZ6-F1
#
_entry.id   AF-V5HUZ6-F1
#
_cell.length_a   1.000
_cell.length_b   1.000
_cell.length_c   1.000
_cell.angle_alpha   90.00
_cell.angle_beta   90.00
_cell.angle_gamma   90.00
#
_symmetry.space_group_name_H-M   'P 1'
#
loop_
_entity.id
_entity.type
_entity.pdbx_description
1 polymer ?
#
loop_
_entity_poly.entity_id
_entity_poly.type
_entity_poly.pdbx_seq_one_letter_code
_entity_poly.pdbx_strand_id
1 'polypeptide(L)'
;GISPALAFGADSNGSGVAALLELARLLSMLYTSSRTHPQFNLVFLVSAGGKFNYHGTKKWIEDNIDSSEGSLLADSLFTMCLDSIGSGDELYLHVSKPPKEGSAAARLFAELERVGAGMEPPLKVSMMHKKINLADEVLAWEHERFSMRRLPAFTVSRLPSHRATSRSSIFDTREKVQTAKLARNVKVIAEALAHLLYNTTLDGSDVEVFRDSLALQEDYLGAWVDFLASQPRGAQLLAKGKSPLVATLEQGLARHLKGVKASTFRPDKRDPELVFYDTSVAVMNAYSVKPAVFDLFLAALIGAYLGTVYLIVVNFHHVQRLVALFSQPKAKVN
;
A
#
# COMPACT_ATOMS: atom_id res chain seq x y z
N GLY A 1 -6.01 -5.71 1.83
CA GLY A 1 -5.12 -6.60 2.59
C GLY A 1 -5.89 -7.13 3.79
N ILE A 2 -5.43 -8.24 4.37
CA ILE A 2 -6.12 -8.93 5.48
C ILE A 2 -6.09 -8.09 6.77
N SER A 3 -5.03 -7.31 7.00
CA SER A 3 -4.91 -6.39 8.13
C SER A 3 -4.59 -4.97 7.64
N PRO A 4 -5.41 -3.95 7.96
CA PRO A 4 -5.14 -2.55 7.61
C PRO A 4 -3.86 -1.99 8.25
N ALA A 5 -3.53 -2.43 9.48
CA ALA A 5 -2.36 -1.98 10.23
C ALA A 5 -1.04 -2.59 9.73
N LEU A 6 -1.10 -3.72 9.01
CA LEU A 6 0.08 -4.39 8.42
C LEU A 6 0.12 -4.23 6.89
N ALA A 7 -0.71 -3.36 6.32
CA ALA A 7 -0.78 -3.12 4.89
C ALA A 7 0.28 -2.11 4.42
N PHE A 8 1.56 -2.48 4.49
CA PHE A 8 2.68 -1.65 4.01
C PHE A 8 2.67 -1.55 2.47
N GLY A 9 2.64 -2.69 1.78
CA GLY A 9 2.46 -2.75 0.33
C GLY A 9 3.65 -2.25 -0.48
N ALA A 10 4.88 -2.63 -0.12
CA ALA A 10 6.08 -2.05 -0.74
C ALA A 10 6.10 -2.22 -2.27
N ASP A 11 6.00 -3.45 -2.79
CA ASP A 11 5.88 -3.68 -4.24
C ASP A 11 4.46 -3.35 -4.69
N SER A 12 3.43 -3.79 -3.95
CA SER A 12 2.03 -3.59 -4.26
C SER A 12 1.59 -2.13 -4.06
N ASN A 13 1.67 -1.37 -5.14
CA ASN A 13 1.38 0.07 -5.27
C ASN A 13 2.47 0.99 -4.69
N GLY A 14 3.28 0.57 -3.71
CA GLY A 14 4.39 1.40 -3.19
C GLY A 14 5.41 1.75 -4.27
N SER A 15 5.86 0.74 -5.01
CA SER A 15 6.75 0.89 -6.16
C SER A 15 6.17 1.80 -7.26
N GLY A 16 4.87 1.69 -7.54
CA GLY A 16 4.18 2.53 -8.53
C GLY A 16 4.09 4.00 -8.12
N VAL A 17 3.87 4.28 -6.83
CA VAL A 17 3.87 5.66 -6.31
C VAL A 17 5.29 6.25 -6.33
N ALA A 18 6.30 5.47 -5.92
CA ALA A 18 7.70 5.91 -5.99
C ALA A 18 8.11 6.23 -7.44
N ALA A 19 7.71 5.38 -8.39
CA ALA A 19 7.91 5.62 -9.81
C ALA A 19 7.21 6.88 -10.31
N LEU A 20 5.97 7.13 -9.89
CA LEU A 20 5.23 8.35 -10.25
C LEU A 20 5.94 9.60 -9.76
N LEU A 21 6.47 9.60 -8.54
CA LEU A 21 7.23 10.73 -7.98
C LEU A 21 8.53 10.98 -8.75
N GLU A 22 9.23 9.92 -9.16
CA GLU A 22 10.43 10.05 -9.97
C GLU A 22 10.13 10.52 -11.40
N LEU A 23 9.05 10.03 -12.01
CA LEU A 23 8.57 10.54 -13.31
C LEU A 23 8.21 12.02 -13.23
N ALA A 24 7.52 12.44 -12.16
CA ALA A 24 7.22 13.85 -11.93
C ALA A 24 8.48 14.71 -11.81
N ARG A 25 9.52 14.22 -11.11
CA ARG A 25 10.82 14.88 -11.02
C ARG A 25 11.49 15.00 -12.39
N LEU A 26 11.63 13.90 -13.11
CA LEU A 26 12.28 13.85 -14.43
C LEU A 26 11.59 14.77 -15.44
N LEU A 27 10.28 14.69 -15.53
CA LEU A 27 9.49 15.47 -16.47
C LEU A 27 9.44 16.95 -16.05
N SER A 28 9.48 17.28 -14.75
CA SER A 28 9.52 18.69 -14.32
C SER A 28 10.70 19.47 -14.89
N MET A 29 11.87 18.82 -15.02
CA MET A 29 13.07 19.43 -15.58
C MET A 29 12.88 19.79 -17.05
N LEU A 30 12.20 18.93 -17.82
CA LEU A 30 11.89 19.18 -19.23
C LEU A 30 10.89 20.34 -19.42
N TYR A 31 9.91 20.44 -18.52
CA TYR A 31 8.87 21.48 -18.57
C TYR A 31 9.30 22.84 -17.97
N THR A 32 10.52 22.93 -17.42
CA THR A 32 11.03 24.17 -16.79
C THR A 32 11.44 25.21 -17.83
N SER A 33 12.06 24.79 -18.94
CA SER A 33 12.49 25.70 -20.01
C SER A 33 11.46 25.78 -21.12
N SER A 34 11.16 26.99 -21.60
CA SER A 34 10.23 27.21 -22.72
C SER A 34 10.72 26.57 -24.02
N ARG A 35 12.05 26.40 -24.19
CA ARG A 35 12.65 25.80 -25.38
C ARG A 35 12.51 24.28 -25.43
N THR A 36 12.42 23.65 -24.26
CA THR A 36 12.25 22.19 -24.11
C THR A 36 10.82 21.84 -23.75
N HIS A 37 9.90 22.80 -23.66
CA HIS A 37 8.53 22.53 -23.26
C HIS A 37 7.81 21.73 -24.38
N PRO A 38 7.35 20.49 -24.12
CA PRO A 38 6.63 19.71 -25.12
C PRO A 38 5.21 20.27 -25.33
N GLN A 39 4.54 19.84 -26.40
CA GLN A 39 3.20 20.35 -26.74
C GLN A 39 2.06 19.77 -25.88
N PHE A 40 2.36 18.75 -25.07
CA PHE A 40 1.37 18.06 -24.25
C PHE A 40 1.38 18.60 -22.82
N ASN A 41 0.24 18.47 -22.15
CA ASN A 41 0.14 18.72 -20.71
C ASN A 41 0.08 17.38 -19.96
N LEU A 42 0.84 17.28 -18.88
CA LEU A 42 0.87 16.10 -18.02
C LEU A 42 0.19 16.39 -16.70
N VAL A 43 -0.70 15.48 -16.30
CA VAL A 43 -1.41 15.53 -15.03
C VAL A 43 -1.04 14.28 -14.22
N PHE A 44 -0.52 14.49 -13.02
CA PHE A 44 -0.18 13.42 -12.10
C PHE A 44 -1.29 13.27 -11.06
N LEU A 45 -1.75 12.04 -10.84
CA LEU A 45 -2.79 11.71 -9.88
C LEU A 45 -2.30 10.59 -8.96
N VAL A 46 -2.41 10.82 -7.65
CA VAL A 46 -2.23 9.77 -6.63
C VAL A 46 -3.59 9.52 -5.98
N SER A 47 -4.20 8.38 -6.29
CA SER A 47 -5.53 8.01 -5.81
C SER A 47 -5.44 7.19 -4.51
N ALA A 48 -6.34 7.47 -3.57
CA ALA A 48 -6.54 6.65 -2.38
C ALA A 48 -7.62 5.59 -2.64
N GLY A 49 -7.58 4.47 -1.90
CA GLY A 49 -8.63 3.46 -1.98
C GLY A 49 -8.58 2.57 -3.23
N GLY A 50 -7.41 2.41 -3.88
CA GLY A 50 -7.23 1.53 -5.03
C GLY A 50 -7.73 0.09 -4.80
N LYS A 51 -7.44 -0.49 -3.63
CA LYS A 51 -7.89 -1.85 -3.26
C LYS A 51 -9.37 -1.94 -2.86
N PHE A 52 -10.02 -0.80 -2.66
CA PHE A 52 -11.48 -0.71 -2.48
C PHE A 52 -12.08 -0.32 -3.82
N ASN A 53 -11.96 -1.21 -4.81
CA ASN A 53 -12.54 -1.02 -6.13
C ASN A 53 -12.19 0.33 -6.80
N TYR A 54 -11.02 0.91 -6.50
CA TYR A 54 -10.58 2.22 -7.02
C TYR A 54 -11.57 3.37 -6.74
N HIS A 55 -12.19 3.42 -5.56
CA HIS A 55 -13.17 4.47 -5.23
C HIS A 55 -12.60 5.90 -5.33
N GLY A 56 -11.34 6.14 -4.93
CA GLY A 56 -10.75 7.47 -5.05
C GLY A 56 -10.66 7.93 -6.51
N THR A 57 -10.26 7.03 -7.40
CA THR A 57 -10.20 7.27 -8.84
C THR A 57 -11.59 7.47 -9.43
N LYS A 58 -12.56 6.63 -9.05
CA LYS A 58 -13.97 6.79 -9.45
C LYS A 58 -14.47 8.20 -9.13
N LYS A 59 -14.29 8.64 -7.88
CA LYS A 59 -14.79 9.94 -7.43
C LYS A 59 -14.08 11.10 -8.14
N TRP A 60 -12.77 10.99 -8.31
CA TRP A 60 -12.01 12.00 -9.07
C TRP A 60 -12.48 12.11 -10.52
N ILE A 61 -12.74 10.98 -11.19
CA ILE A 61 -13.28 10.99 -12.56
C ILE A 61 -14.66 11.65 -12.61
N GLU A 62 -15.56 11.31 -11.70
CA GLU A 62 -16.92 11.90 -11.63
C GLU A 62 -16.85 13.43 -11.45
N ASP A 63 -16.02 13.90 -10.51
CA ASP A 63 -15.91 15.34 -10.22
C ASP A 63 -15.27 16.15 -11.35
N ASN A 64 -14.43 15.53 -12.20
CA ASN A 64 -13.72 16.23 -13.29
C ASN A 64 -14.34 16.00 -14.68
N ILE A 65 -15.20 14.99 -14.86
CA ILE A 65 -15.98 14.81 -16.10
C ILE A 65 -17.20 15.72 -16.09
N ASP A 66 -17.90 15.79 -14.95
CA ASP A 66 -19.19 16.50 -14.84
C ASP A 66 -19.02 17.99 -14.49
N SER A 67 -17.80 18.45 -14.22
CA SER A 67 -17.52 19.87 -13.96
C SER A 67 -17.74 20.71 -15.23
N SER A 68 -18.62 21.69 -15.15
CA SER A 68 -18.99 22.63 -16.22
C SER A 68 -17.85 23.54 -16.71
N GLU A 69 -16.72 23.57 -16.03
CA GLU A 69 -15.49 24.19 -16.50
C GLU A 69 -14.69 23.12 -17.28
N GLY A 70 -14.57 23.30 -18.59
CA GLY A 70 -13.95 22.40 -19.58
C GLY A 70 -13.20 21.19 -19.01
N SER A 71 -13.82 20.01 -19.09
CA SER A 71 -13.24 18.77 -18.58
C SER A 71 -11.91 18.46 -19.25
N LEU A 72 -10.80 18.71 -18.55
CA LEU A 72 -9.44 18.33 -18.96
C LEU A 72 -9.33 16.83 -19.30
N LEU A 73 -10.26 16.02 -18.78
CA LEU A 73 -10.34 14.59 -19.03
C LEU A 73 -10.93 14.23 -20.39
N ALA A 74 -11.88 15.01 -20.90
CA ALA A 74 -12.51 14.74 -22.19
C ALA A 74 -11.52 14.80 -23.35
N ASP A 75 -10.55 15.72 -23.26
CA ASP A 75 -9.49 15.91 -24.26
C ASP A 75 -8.24 15.05 -23.98
N SER A 76 -8.28 14.18 -22.96
CA SER A 76 -7.13 13.33 -22.62
C SER A 76 -6.86 12.29 -23.69
N LEU A 77 -5.61 12.23 -24.18
CA LEU A 77 -5.19 11.26 -25.20
C LEU A 77 -5.16 9.83 -24.65
N PHE A 78 -4.66 9.68 -23.42
CA PHE A 78 -4.71 8.44 -22.64
C PHE A 78 -4.39 8.69 -21.17
N THR A 79 -4.76 7.75 -20.31
CA THR A 79 -4.34 7.67 -18.91
C THR A 79 -3.48 6.43 -18.68
N MET A 80 -2.26 6.63 -18.17
CA MET A 80 -1.38 5.54 -17.76
C MET A 80 -1.44 5.34 -16.24
N CYS A 81 -1.83 4.15 -15.81
CA CYS A 81 -1.81 3.75 -14.41
C CYS A 81 -0.57 2.89 -14.13
N LEU A 82 0.13 3.12 -13.02
CA LEU A 82 1.29 2.34 -12.61
C LEU A 82 0.94 1.46 -11.40
N ASP A 83 1.15 0.15 -11.49
CA ASP A 83 0.92 -0.79 -10.38
C ASP A 83 2.05 -1.82 -10.31
N SER A 84 2.67 -2.01 -9.15
CA SER A 84 3.60 -3.12 -8.88
C SER A 84 4.70 -3.30 -9.95
N ILE A 85 5.61 -2.34 -10.06
CA ILE A 85 6.72 -2.34 -11.03
C ILE A 85 8.10 -2.42 -10.34
N GLY A 86 8.13 -2.77 -9.05
CA GLY A 86 9.32 -2.76 -8.19
C GLY A 86 10.25 -3.95 -8.36
N SER A 87 9.88 -4.96 -9.13
CA SER A 87 10.70 -6.15 -9.38
C SER A 87 10.37 -6.79 -10.72
N GLY A 88 11.12 -7.82 -11.11
CA GLY A 88 10.91 -8.57 -12.36
C GLY A 88 11.55 -7.95 -13.60
N ASP A 89 11.67 -8.77 -14.65
CA ASP A 89 12.27 -8.41 -15.96
C ASP A 89 11.24 -8.43 -17.09
N GLU A 90 9.96 -8.44 -16.71
CA GLU A 90 8.83 -8.39 -17.63
C GLU A 90 7.85 -7.31 -17.17
N LEU A 91 7.37 -6.51 -18.11
CA LEU A 91 6.29 -5.56 -17.90
C LEU A 91 5.10 -5.93 -18.79
N TYR A 92 3.92 -5.89 -18.19
CA TYR A 92 2.66 -6.18 -18.83
C TYR A 92 1.84 -4.90 -18.93
N LEU A 93 1.42 -4.58 -20.14
CA LEU A 93 0.47 -3.50 -20.41
C LEU A 93 -0.94 -4.10 -20.40
N HIS A 94 -1.67 -3.88 -19.31
CA HIS A 94 -3.04 -4.33 -19.16
C HIS A 94 -4.00 -3.33 -19.83
N VAL A 95 -4.76 -3.82 -20.80
CA VAL A 95 -5.71 -3.01 -21.57
C VAL A 95 -7.11 -3.62 -21.52
N SER A 96 -8.12 -2.76 -21.42
CA SER A 96 -9.54 -3.14 -21.52
C SER A 96 -10.04 -3.20 -22.95
N LYS A 97 -9.48 -2.32 -23.79
CA LYS A 97 -9.70 -2.24 -25.23
C LYS A 97 -8.34 -2.04 -25.86
N PRO A 98 -7.93 -2.88 -26.83
CA PRO A 98 -6.69 -2.68 -27.54
C PRO A 98 -6.68 -1.27 -28.16
N PRO A 99 -5.56 -0.52 -28.03
CA PRO A 99 -5.48 0.82 -28.59
C PRO A 99 -5.59 0.75 -30.12
N LYS A 100 -6.27 1.72 -30.72
CA LYS A 100 -6.38 1.81 -32.18
C LYS A 100 -5.00 2.05 -32.79
N GLU A 101 -4.75 1.46 -33.94
CA GLU A 101 -3.51 1.69 -34.69
C GLU A 101 -3.31 3.19 -34.96
N GLY A 102 -2.09 3.68 -34.73
CA GLY A 102 -1.74 5.09 -34.87
C GLY A 102 -2.12 6.00 -33.68
N SER A 103 -2.90 5.52 -32.71
CA SER A 103 -3.21 6.27 -31.48
C SER A 103 -1.98 6.51 -30.60
N ALA A 104 -2.01 7.55 -29.76
CA ALA A 104 -0.91 7.87 -28.84
C ALA A 104 -0.56 6.69 -27.90
N ALA A 105 -1.58 5.96 -27.43
CA ALA A 105 -1.38 4.77 -26.59
C ALA A 105 -0.69 3.61 -27.35
N ALA A 106 -1.04 3.39 -28.62
CA ALA A 106 -0.38 2.38 -29.45
C ALA A 106 1.09 2.76 -29.73
N ARG A 107 1.36 4.04 -30.01
CA ARG A 107 2.73 4.56 -30.18
C ARG A 107 3.56 4.39 -28.91
N LEU A 108 2.99 4.72 -27.74
CA LEU A 108 3.68 4.52 -26.48
C LEU A 108 4.04 3.06 -26.24
N PHE A 109 3.14 2.12 -26.56
CA PHE A 109 3.41 0.70 -26.41
C PHE A 109 4.58 0.24 -27.30
N ALA A 110 4.60 0.65 -28.56
CA ALA A 110 5.71 0.36 -29.46
C ALA A 110 7.05 0.95 -28.95
N GLU A 111 7.02 2.16 -28.38
CA GLU A 111 8.21 2.77 -27.77
C GLU A 111 8.67 2.04 -26.51
N LEU A 112 7.75 1.57 -25.67
CA LEU A 112 8.08 0.77 -24.49
C LEU A 112 8.76 -0.55 -24.89
N GLU A 113 8.27 -1.23 -25.93
CA GLU A 113 8.90 -2.45 -26.46
C GLU A 113 10.30 -2.16 -27.02
N ARG A 114 10.43 -1.08 -27.81
CA ARG A 114 11.68 -0.67 -28.46
C ARG A 114 12.75 -0.28 -27.43
N VAL A 115 12.41 0.62 -26.51
CA VAL A 115 13.33 1.06 -25.44
C VAL A 115 13.62 -0.09 -24.49
N GLY A 116 12.63 -0.91 -24.15
CA GLY A 116 12.79 -2.08 -23.29
C GLY A 116 13.78 -3.10 -23.87
N ALA A 117 13.77 -3.32 -25.18
CA ALA A 117 14.70 -4.21 -25.87
C ALA A 117 16.13 -3.68 -25.93
N GLY A 118 16.31 -2.35 -25.94
CA GLY A 118 17.63 -1.70 -25.98
C GLY A 118 18.36 -1.60 -24.64
N MET A 119 17.71 -1.96 -23.53
CA MET A 119 18.30 -1.88 -22.20
C MET A 119 19.07 -3.16 -21.84
N GLU A 120 20.12 -3.03 -21.02
CA GLU A 120 20.83 -4.16 -20.43
C GLU A 120 20.58 -4.19 -18.91
N PRO A 121 19.91 -5.22 -18.34
CA PRO A 121 19.32 -6.38 -19.01
C PRO A 121 17.99 -6.05 -19.71
N PRO A 122 17.64 -6.76 -20.81
CA PRO A 122 16.48 -6.45 -21.62
C PRO A 122 15.19 -6.59 -20.82
N LEU A 123 14.29 -5.64 -21.01
CA LEU A 123 12.98 -5.60 -20.36
C LEU A 123 11.92 -6.01 -21.37
N LYS A 124 11.35 -7.21 -21.18
CA LYS A 124 10.31 -7.71 -22.07
C LYS A 124 8.98 -7.02 -21.75
N VAL A 125 8.49 -6.21 -22.67
CA VAL A 125 7.17 -5.60 -22.58
C VAL A 125 6.17 -6.43 -23.38
N SER A 126 4.98 -6.70 -22.83
CA SER A 126 3.92 -7.43 -23.52
C SER A 126 2.55 -6.86 -23.21
N MET A 127 1.60 -6.99 -24.15
CA MET A 127 0.23 -6.51 -23.96
C MET A 127 -0.69 -7.64 -23.48
N MET A 128 -1.46 -7.36 -22.43
CA MET A 128 -2.48 -8.26 -21.88
C MET A 128 -3.85 -7.62 -22.00
N HIS A 129 -4.72 -8.22 -22.79
CA HIS A 129 -6.08 -7.73 -22.99
C HIS A 129 -7.08 -8.51 -22.13
N LYS A 130 -7.86 -7.78 -21.32
CA LYS A 130 -8.99 -8.32 -20.55
C LYS A 130 -10.22 -7.48 -20.83
N LYS A 131 -11.31 -8.09 -21.31
CA LYS A 131 -12.59 -7.40 -21.45
C LYS A 131 -13.19 -7.11 -20.07
N ILE A 132 -13.76 -5.91 -19.92
CA ILE A 132 -14.45 -5.51 -18.69
C ILE A 132 -15.77 -6.29 -18.58
N ASN A 133 -15.96 -6.97 -17.45
CA ASN A 133 -17.23 -7.59 -17.11
C ASN A 133 -18.03 -6.61 -16.24
N LEU A 134 -19.14 -6.08 -16.76
CA LEU A 134 -19.98 -5.14 -16.01
C LEU A 134 -20.77 -5.81 -14.88
N ALA A 135 -20.90 -7.13 -14.91
CA ALA A 135 -21.58 -7.88 -13.85
C ALA A 135 -20.68 -8.12 -12.61
N ASP A 136 -19.36 -7.96 -12.76
CA ASP A 136 -18.44 -8.12 -11.63
C ASP A 136 -18.47 -6.86 -10.75
N GLU A 137 -18.71 -7.04 -9.45
CA GLU A 137 -18.69 -5.93 -8.49
C GLU A 137 -17.29 -5.33 -8.31
N VAL A 138 -16.24 -6.15 -8.48
CA VAL A 138 -14.85 -5.76 -8.26
C VAL A 138 -14.08 -5.69 -9.57
N LEU A 139 -13.51 -4.52 -9.85
CA LEU A 139 -12.67 -4.29 -11.01
C LEU A 139 -11.27 -4.88 -10.82
N ALA A 140 -10.67 -5.34 -11.92
CA ALA A 140 -9.34 -5.93 -11.88
C ALA A 140 -8.24 -4.89 -11.76
N TRP A 141 -8.33 -3.83 -12.55
CA TRP A 141 -7.28 -2.81 -12.70
C TRP A 141 -7.87 -1.41 -12.66
N GLU A 142 -7.04 -0.43 -12.29
CA GLU A 142 -7.50 0.96 -12.15
C GLU A 142 -7.99 1.55 -13.48
N HIS A 143 -7.34 1.18 -14.59
CA HIS A 143 -7.72 1.66 -15.93
C HIS A 143 -9.14 1.27 -16.35
N GLU A 144 -9.74 0.24 -15.72
CA GLU A 144 -11.13 -0.16 -16.02
C GLU A 144 -12.11 0.95 -15.61
N ARG A 145 -11.82 1.73 -14.55
CA ARG A 145 -12.64 2.90 -14.14
C ARG A 145 -12.70 3.96 -15.23
N PHE A 146 -11.56 4.28 -15.82
CA PHE A 146 -11.45 5.23 -16.93
C PHE A 146 -12.16 4.70 -18.18
N SER A 147 -11.96 3.41 -18.49
CA SER A 147 -12.53 2.76 -19.66
C SER A 147 -14.07 2.69 -19.63
N MET A 148 -14.68 2.55 -18.44
CA MET A 148 -16.13 2.63 -18.27
C MET A 148 -16.71 4.01 -18.62
N ARG A 149 -15.93 5.09 -18.41
CA ARG A 149 -16.28 6.46 -18.80
C ARG A 149 -15.80 6.82 -20.21
N ARG A 150 -15.40 5.81 -21.01
CA ARG A 150 -14.92 5.95 -22.39
C ARG A 150 -13.60 6.72 -22.54
N LEU A 151 -12.82 6.84 -21.47
CA LEU A 151 -11.47 7.42 -21.51
C LEU A 151 -10.44 6.34 -21.90
N PRO A 152 -9.52 6.60 -22.83
CA PRO A 152 -8.46 5.65 -23.16
C PRO A 152 -7.52 5.47 -21.96
N ALA A 153 -7.37 4.24 -21.47
CA ALA A 153 -6.50 3.98 -20.32
C ALA A 153 -5.92 2.58 -20.32
N PHE A 154 -4.77 2.43 -19.68
CA PHE A 154 -4.08 1.14 -19.50
C PHE A 154 -3.31 1.13 -18.17
N THR A 155 -3.00 -0.06 -17.67
CA THR A 155 -2.18 -0.24 -16.47
C THR A 155 -0.87 -0.93 -16.81
N VAL A 156 0.25 -0.32 -16.44
CA VAL A 156 1.59 -0.93 -16.54
C VAL A 156 1.85 -1.66 -15.22
N SER A 157 2.11 -2.96 -15.29
CA SER A 157 2.45 -3.77 -14.12
C SER A 157 3.39 -4.91 -14.47
N ARG A 158 4.24 -5.33 -13.52
CA ARG A 158 5.00 -6.59 -13.68
C ARG A 158 4.12 -7.83 -13.55
N LEU A 159 2.91 -7.68 -12.98
CA LEU A 159 2.08 -8.82 -12.66
C LEU A 159 1.31 -9.26 -13.92
N PRO A 160 1.35 -10.55 -14.28
CA PRO A 160 0.63 -11.04 -15.47
C PRO A 160 -0.89 -11.05 -15.26
N SER A 161 -1.36 -11.09 -14.02
CA SER A 161 -2.78 -11.08 -13.68
C SER A 161 -3.06 -10.32 -12.39
N HIS A 162 -4.18 -9.60 -12.37
CA HIS A 162 -4.75 -8.94 -11.19
C HIS A 162 -4.97 -9.84 -9.96
N ARG A 163 -5.09 -11.16 -10.16
CA ARG A 163 -5.30 -12.18 -9.11
C ARG A 163 -3.99 -12.68 -8.49
N ALA A 164 -2.83 -12.16 -8.92
CA ALA A 164 -1.55 -12.54 -8.35
C ALA A 164 -1.52 -12.31 -6.83
N THR A 165 -1.10 -13.32 -6.08
CA THR A 165 -1.10 -13.31 -4.61
C THR A 165 -0.17 -12.24 -4.02
N SER A 166 0.90 -11.89 -4.74
CA SER A 166 1.81 -10.78 -4.40
C SER A 166 1.08 -9.43 -4.26
N ARG A 167 -0.02 -9.23 -5.00
CA ARG A 167 -0.78 -7.98 -5.02
C ARG A 167 -1.64 -7.74 -3.77
N SER A 168 -1.90 -8.77 -2.98
CA SER A 168 -2.76 -8.71 -1.79
C SER A 168 -2.13 -9.32 -0.54
N SER A 169 -0.82 -9.57 -0.58
CA SER A 169 -0.07 -10.20 0.50
C SER A 169 0.25 -9.23 1.64
N ILE A 170 0.26 -9.73 2.88
CA ILE A 170 0.78 -9.02 4.06
C ILE A 170 2.32 -9.08 4.14
N PHE A 171 2.93 -10.01 3.40
CA PHE A 171 4.38 -10.20 3.35
C PHE A 171 5.07 -9.28 2.32
N ASP A 172 4.33 -8.29 1.83
CA ASP A 172 4.84 -7.31 0.87
C ASP A 172 5.58 -6.18 1.60
N THR A 173 6.82 -6.49 1.97
CA THR A 173 7.76 -5.62 2.68
C THR A 173 8.84 -5.06 1.75
N ARG A 174 9.64 -4.13 2.25
CA ARG A 174 10.73 -3.46 1.51
C ARG A 174 11.65 -4.41 0.75
N GLU A 175 11.92 -5.58 1.31
CA GLU A 175 12.81 -6.61 0.77
C GLU A 175 12.36 -7.16 -0.59
N LYS A 176 11.06 -7.08 -0.91
CA LYS A 176 10.52 -7.54 -2.19
C LYS A 176 10.83 -6.59 -3.35
N VAL A 177 11.18 -5.34 -3.07
CA VAL A 177 11.46 -4.32 -4.09
C VAL A 177 12.96 -4.25 -4.36
N GLN A 178 13.33 -4.37 -5.63
CA GLN A 178 14.72 -4.24 -6.08
C GLN A 178 14.91 -2.87 -6.70
N THR A 179 15.62 -1.96 -6.02
CA THR A 179 15.77 -0.56 -6.46
C THR A 179 16.35 -0.44 -7.85
N ALA A 180 17.39 -1.21 -8.19
CA ALA A 180 18.01 -1.20 -9.52
C ALA A 180 17.03 -1.62 -10.64
N LYS A 181 16.19 -2.63 -10.40
CA LYS A 181 15.18 -3.05 -11.38
C LYS A 181 14.05 -2.03 -11.50
N LEU A 182 13.62 -1.45 -10.37
CA LEU A 182 12.65 -0.37 -10.38
C LEU A 182 13.19 0.85 -11.15
N ALA A 183 14.44 1.24 -10.92
CA ALA A 183 15.14 2.31 -11.63
C ALA A 183 15.17 2.05 -13.15
N ARG A 184 15.56 0.84 -13.58
CA ARG A 184 15.50 0.43 -14.98
C ARG A 184 14.08 0.56 -15.55
N ASN A 185 13.09 0.02 -14.86
CA ASN A 185 11.69 0.01 -15.32
C ASN A 185 11.15 1.45 -15.46
N VAL A 186 11.45 2.33 -14.49
CA VAL A 186 11.06 3.75 -14.52
C VAL A 186 11.78 4.48 -15.65
N LYS A 187 13.07 4.20 -15.88
CA LYS A 187 13.84 4.78 -16.98
C LYS A 187 13.22 4.43 -18.34
N VAL A 188 12.84 3.16 -18.55
CA VAL A 188 12.15 2.74 -19.79
C VAL A 188 10.83 3.49 -19.98
N ILE A 189 10.04 3.64 -18.92
CA ILE A 189 8.77 4.38 -18.98
C ILE A 189 9.02 5.87 -19.25
N ALA A 190 10.02 6.47 -18.63
CA ALA A 190 10.37 7.88 -18.82
C ALA A 190 10.80 8.15 -20.26
N GLU A 191 11.73 7.36 -20.80
CA GLU A 191 12.22 7.49 -22.17
C GLU A 191 11.10 7.28 -23.20
N ALA A 192 10.27 6.24 -23.03
CA ALA A 192 9.14 6.01 -23.93
C ALA A 192 8.13 7.18 -23.91
N LEU A 193 7.89 7.78 -22.74
CA LEU A 193 7.08 9.00 -22.64
C LEU A 193 7.77 10.18 -23.32
N ALA A 194 9.07 10.39 -23.13
CA ALA A 194 9.79 11.49 -23.75
C ALA A 194 9.78 11.39 -25.28
N HIS A 195 9.98 10.19 -25.84
CA HIS A 195 9.86 9.95 -27.28
C HIS A 195 8.46 10.29 -27.81
N LEU A 196 7.42 9.97 -27.04
CA LEU A 196 6.04 10.32 -27.41
C LEU A 196 5.80 11.84 -27.35
N LEU A 197 6.34 12.50 -26.32
CA LEU A 197 6.13 13.94 -26.08
C LEU A 197 6.79 14.82 -27.14
N TYR A 198 8.00 14.44 -27.60
CA TYR A 198 8.73 15.16 -28.64
C TYR A 198 8.54 14.59 -30.05
N ASN A 199 7.81 13.46 -30.16
CA ASN A 199 7.58 12.76 -31.43
C ASN A 199 8.89 12.38 -32.16
N THR A 200 9.93 12.06 -31.38
CA THR A 200 11.30 11.76 -31.86
C THR A 200 11.36 10.48 -32.72
N THR A 201 10.29 9.68 -32.70
CA THR A 201 10.17 8.43 -33.44
C THR A 201 10.14 8.63 -34.96
N LEU A 202 9.73 9.81 -35.43
CA LEU A 202 9.74 10.14 -36.86
C LEU A 202 11.16 10.36 -37.40
N ASP A 203 12.11 10.72 -36.55
CA ASP A 203 13.46 11.11 -36.97
C ASP A 203 14.45 9.93 -36.94
N GLY A 204 14.01 8.73 -36.54
CA GLY A 204 14.80 7.49 -36.60
C GLY A 204 16.09 7.49 -35.75
N SER A 205 16.22 8.43 -34.81
CA SER A 205 17.40 8.55 -33.95
C SER A 205 17.12 8.00 -32.55
N ASP A 206 17.98 7.09 -32.09
CA ASP A 206 17.99 6.55 -30.73
C ASP A 206 18.55 7.59 -29.74
N VAL A 207 17.80 8.68 -29.57
CA VAL A 207 18.16 9.74 -28.63
C VAL A 207 17.64 9.38 -27.24
N GLU A 208 18.54 8.92 -26.39
CA GLU A 208 18.26 8.80 -24.95
C GLU A 208 18.20 10.21 -24.34
N VAL A 209 17.03 10.57 -23.80
CA VAL A 209 16.73 11.92 -23.32
C VAL A 209 17.26 12.13 -21.90
N PHE A 210 17.17 11.11 -21.05
CA PHE A 210 17.52 11.18 -19.63
C PHE A 210 18.94 10.67 -19.37
N ARG A 211 19.94 11.45 -19.80
CA ARG A 211 21.37 11.23 -19.53
C ARG A 211 21.96 12.27 -18.57
N ASP A 212 23.07 11.91 -17.93
CA ASP A 212 23.90 12.76 -17.09
C ASP A 212 23.10 13.55 -16.03
N SER A 213 22.94 14.87 -16.22
CA SER A 213 22.23 15.75 -15.31
C SER A 213 20.72 15.47 -15.23
N LEU A 214 20.13 14.91 -16.29
CA LEU A 214 18.74 14.50 -16.36
C LEU A 214 18.55 13.02 -16.02
N ALA A 215 19.61 12.33 -15.58
CA ALA A 215 19.53 10.92 -15.26
C ALA A 215 18.58 10.65 -14.09
N LEU A 216 18.03 9.44 -14.10
CA LEU A 216 17.26 8.88 -13.01
C LEU A 216 18.14 8.74 -11.75
N GLN A 217 17.59 9.11 -10.60
CA GLN A 217 18.29 9.04 -9.33
C GLN A 217 17.82 7.82 -8.54
N GLU A 218 18.67 6.79 -8.46
CA GLU A 218 18.33 5.56 -7.73
C GLU A 218 18.15 5.79 -6.23
N ASP A 219 18.96 6.67 -5.64
CA ASP A 219 18.87 7.00 -4.21
C ASP A 219 17.55 7.69 -3.87
N TYR A 220 17.06 8.57 -4.75
CA TYR A 220 15.77 9.24 -4.57
C TYR A 220 14.62 8.23 -4.60
N LEU A 221 14.66 7.31 -5.56
CA LEU A 221 13.69 6.22 -5.67
C LEU A 221 13.74 5.30 -4.45
N GLY A 222 14.95 4.93 -4.00
CA GLY A 222 15.18 4.12 -2.81
C GLY A 222 14.59 4.76 -1.56
N ALA A 223 14.85 6.04 -1.33
CA ALA A 223 14.32 6.80 -0.20
C ALA A 223 12.78 6.82 -0.18
N TRP A 224 12.14 7.00 -1.34
CA TRP A 224 10.68 6.93 -1.42
C TRP A 224 10.13 5.53 -1.15
N VAL A 225 10.78 4.49 -1.66
CA VAL A 225 10.36 3.11 -1.39
C VAL A 225 10.53 2.78 0.10
N ASP A 226 11.63 3.20 0.74
CA ASP A 226 11.86 3.02 2.17
C ASP A 226 10.80 3.74 3.00
N PHE A 227 10.50 5.00 2.66
CA PHE A 227 9.46 5.77 3.33
C PHE A 227 8.07 5.12 3.16
N LEU A 228 7.69 4.74 1.95
CA LEU A 228 6.40 4.09 1.66
C LEU A 228 6.27 2.71 2.30
N ALA A 229 7.38 2.00 2.50
CA ALA A 229 7.42 0.71 3.18
C ALA A 229 7.42 0.84 4.72
N SER A 230 7.79 2.00 5.26
CA SER A 230 7.86 2.24 6.71
C SER A 230 6.49 2.45 7.38
N GLN A 231 5.48 2.90 6.62
CA GLN A 231 4.16 3.24 7.16
C GLN A 231 3.05 2.40 6.51
N PRO A 232 2.09 1.86 7.29
CA PRO A 232 0.96 1.14 6.74
C PRO A 232 -0.04 2.07 6.05
N ARG A 233 -0.56 1.64 4.90
CA ARG A 233 -1.40 2.46 3.99
C ARG A 233 -2.85 1.98 3.91
N GLY A 234 -3.35 1.35 4.97
CA GLY A 234 -4.78 1.01 5.07
C GLY A 234 -5.65 2.27 4.98
N ALA A 235 -6.69 2.27 4.14
CA ALA A 235 -7.56 3.44 3.97
C ALA A 235 -8.20 3.91 5.28
N GLN A 236 -8.45 2.99 6.22
CA GLN A 236 -8.93 3.28 7.57
C GLN A 236 -7.97 4.16 8.37
N LEU A 237 -6.66 3.99 8.19
CA LEU A 237 -5.63 4.78 8.86
C LEU A 237 -5.49 6.15 8.19
N LEU A 238 -5.61 6.20 6.87
CA LEU A 238 -5.54 7.44 6.09
C LEU A 238 -6.79 8.32 6.25
N ALA A 239 -7.95 7.74 6.54
CA ALA A 239 -9.20 8.46 6.74
C ALA A 239 -9.23 9.26 8.06
N LYS A 240 -8.43 8.85 9.07
CA LYS A 240 -8.37 9.49 10.38
C LYS A 240 -7.45 10.71 10.36
N GLY A 241 -7.96 11.83 9.85
CA GLY A 241 -7.26 13.12 9.85
C GLY A 241 -6.21 13.28 8.75
N LYS A 242 -5.41 14.37 8.82
CA LYS A 242 -4.31 14.59 7.88
C LYS A 242 -3.16 13.64 8.22
N SER A 243 -3.10 12.50 7.54
CA SER A 243 -1.99 11.56 7.68
C SER A 243 -0.67 12.22 7.27
N PRO A 244 0.42 12.05 8.06
CA PRO A 244 1.73 12.59 7.70
C PRO A 244 2.22 12.06 6.35
N LEU A 245 1.83 10.84 5.96
CA LEU A 245 2.12 10.27 4.65
C LEU A 245 1.58 11.14 3.51
N VAL A 246 0.33 11.58 3.60
CA VAL A 246 -0.32 12.41 2.57
C VAL A 246 0.37 13.78 2.48
N ALA A 247 0.71 14.36 3.63
CA ALA A 247 1.43 15.64 3.67
C ALA A 247 2.82 15.54 3.05
N THR A 248 3.58 14.47 3.32
CA THR A 248 4.89 14.25 2.71
C THR A 248 4.79 14.04 1.20
N LEU A 249 3.78 13.31 0.72
CA LEU A 249 3.55 13.14 -0.73
C LEU A 249 3.16 14.46 -1.40
N GLU A 250 2.28 15.23 -0.78
CA GLU A 250 1.89 16.57 -1.26
C GLU A 250 3.10 17.49 -1.36
N GLN A 251 3.93 17.55 -0.31
CA GLN A 251 5.15 18.34 -0.31
C GLN A 251 6.18 17.84 -1.35
N GLY A 252 6.32 16.53 -1.51
CA GLY A 252 7.20 15.93 -2.52
C GLY A 252 6.80 16.32 -3.94
N LEU A 253 5.51 16.23 -4.26
CA LEU A 253 4.97 16.66 -5.55
C LEU A 253 5.08 18.18 -5.73
N ALA A 254 4.82 18.97 -4.69
CA ALA A 254 4.86 20.44 -4.77
C ALA A 254 6.26 21.00 -5.05
N ARG A 255 7.32 20.24 -4.79
CA ARG A 255 8.70 20.62 -5.18
C ARG A 255 8.93 20.55 -6.69
N HIS A 256 8.21 19.69 -7.41
CA HIS A 256 8.44 19.42 -8.82
C HIS A 256 7.30 19.91 -9.72
N LEU A 257 6.09 20.05 -9.20
CA LEU A 257 4.90 20.43 -9.96
C LEU A 257 4.46 21.87 -9.65
N LYS A 258 3.91 22.56 -10.65
CA LYS A 258 3.43 23.95 -10.54
C LYS A 258 2.21 24.12 -9.62
N GLY A 259 1.41 23.07 -9.45
CA GLY A 259 0.21 23.09 -8.60
C GLY A 259 -0.14 21.69 -8.10
N VAL A 260 -0.36 21.56 -6.80
CA VAL A 260 -0.77 20.32 -6.15
C VAL A 260 -2.01 20.61 -5.31
N LYS A 261 -3.04 19.78 -5.46
CA LYS A 261 -4.30 19.91 -4.73
C LYS A 261 -4.64 18.56 -4.09
N ALA A 262 -4.69 18.55 -2.76
CA ALA A 262 -5.21 17.40 -2.02
C ALA A 262 -6.75 17.50 -1.91
N SER A 263 -7.45 16.52 -2.49
CA SER A 263 -8.90 16.36 -2.29
C SER A 263 -9.19 15.24 -1.30
N THR A 264 -10.08 15.50 -0.35
CA THR A 264 -10.57 14.48 0.60
C THR A 264 -12.05 14.23 0.34
N PHE A 265 -12.41 12.95 0.26
CA PHE A 265 -13.78 12.54 -0.03
C PHE A 265 -14.35 11.83 1.19
N ARG A 266 -15.58 12.18 1.54
CA ARG A 266 -16.36 11.46 2.55
C ARG A 266 -17.42 10.62 1.84
N PRO A 267 -17.57 9.33 2.19
CA PRO A 267 -18.66 8.52 1.66
C PRO A 267 -20.01 9.14 2.07
N ASP A 268 -21.02 8.95 1.23
CA ASP A 268 -22.38 9.39 1.52
C ASP A 268 -22.90 8.66 2.76
N LYS A 269 -23.62 9.37 3.64
CA LYS A 269 -24.18 8.83 4.87
C LYS A 269 -25.44 7.99 4.62
N ARG A 270 -26.18 8.27 3.55
CA ARG A 270 -27.48 7.63 3.29
C ARG A 270 -27.34 6.26 2.65
N ASP A 271 -26.36 6.09 1.76
CA ASP A 271 -26.06 4.83 1.09
C ASP A 271 -24.54 4.69 0.86
N PRO A 272 -23.78 4.29 1.90
CA PRO A 272 -22.34 4.13 1.77
C PRO A 272 -22.00 2.85 0.99
N GLU A 273 -21.37 3.00 -0.17
CA GLU A 273 -20.80 1.86 -0.93
C GLU A 273 -19.76 1.07 -0.10
N LEU A 274 -19.14 1.72 0.90
CA LEU A 274 -18.14 1.13 1.78
C LEU A 274 -18.19 1.75 3.18
N VAL A 275 -18.22 0.90 4.21
CA VAL A 275 -18.13 1.31 5.62
C VAL A 275 -16.85 0.74 6.24
N PHE A 276 -16.08 1.59 6.90
CA PHE A 276 -14.88 1.20 7.63
C PHE A 276 -15.21 0.90 9.08
N TYR A 277 -14.73 -0.24 9.58
CA TYR A 277 -14.71 -0.54 11.00
C TYR A 277 -13.59 0.25 11.69
N ASP A 278 -13.81 0.65 12.94
CA ASP A 278 -13.00 1.68 13.60
C ASP A 278 -11.71 1.12 14.27
N THR A 279 -11.71 -0.18 14.59
CA THR A 279 -10.62 -0.87 15.29
C THR A 279 -9.61 -1.50 14.34
N SER A 280 -8.55 -0.75 14.02
CA SER A 280 -7.40 -1.26 13.25
C SER A 280 -6.35 -1.97 14.12
N VAL A 281 -6.29 -1.65 15.41
CA VAL A 281 -5.38 -2.26 16.41
C VAL A 281 -6.21 -2.60 17.64
N ALA A 282 -6.07 -3.83 18.14
CA ALA A 282 -6.72 -4.29 19.36
C ALA A 282 -5.67 -4.86 20.32
N VAL A 283 -5.86 -4.63 21.62
CA VAL A 283 -5.00 -5.20 22.68
C VAL A 283 -5.52 -6.59 23.03
N MET A 284 -4.71 -7.62 22.79
CA MET A 284 -5.02 -9.00 23.20
C MET A 284 -4.55 -9.21 24.64
N ASN A 285 -5.50 -9.26 25.57
CA ASN A 285 -5.22 -9.62 26.95
C ASN A 285 -5.32 -11.14 27.11
N ALA A 286 -4.21 -11.79 27.45
CA ALA A 286 -4.18 -13.21 27.78
C ALA A 286 -4.13 -13.37 29.30
N TYR A 287 -5.21 -13.87 29.89
CA TYR A 287 -5.27 -14.18 31.32
C TYR A 287 -5.02 -15.67 31.52
N SER A 288 -4.17 -16.01 32.49
CA SER A 288 -4.06 -17.38 32.97
C SER A 288 -5.35 -17.72 33.73
N VAL A 289 -6.12 -18.67 33.21
CA VAL A 289 -7.33 -19.16 33.88
C VAL A 289 -6.94 -19.97 35.11
N LYS A 290 -7.81 -19.99 36.12
CA LYS A 290 -7.63 -20.73 37.38
C LYS A 290 -7.09 -22.15 37.11
N PRO A 291 -5.86 -22.48 37.56
CA PRO A 291 -5.31 -23.81 37.38
C PRO A 291 -6.12 -24.85 38.16
N ALA A 292 -6.35 -26.03 37.59
CA ALA A 292 -7.03 -27.13 38.29
C ALA A 292 -6.32 -27.53 39.60
N VAL A 293 -5.01 -27.28 39.68
CA VAL A 293 -4.19 -27.52 40.87
C VAL A 293 -4.60 -26.63 42.05
N PHE A 294 -5.15 -25.44 41.79
CA PHE A 294 -5.61 -24.54 42.85
C PHE A 294 -6.69 -25.19 43.72
N ASP A 295 -7.62 -25.93 43.10
CA ASP A 295 -8.68 -26.62 43.85
C ASP A 295 -8.15 -27.81 44.64
N LEU A 296 -7.10 -28.49 44.14
CA LEU A 296 -6.40 -29.53 44.89
C LEU A 296 -5.65 -28.96 46.11
N PHE A 297 -4.96 -27.83 45.95
CA PHE A 297 -4.32 -27.13 47.07
C PHE A 297 -5.34 -26.68 48.10
N LEU A 298 -6.47 -26.13 47.66
CA LEU A 298 -7.54 -25.70 48.55
C LEU A 298 -8.14 -26.89 49.31
N ALA A 299 -8.40 -28.00 48.63
CA ALA A 299 -8.89 -29.24 49.25
C ALA A 299 -7.89 -29.81 50.26
N ALA A 300 -6.59 -29.82 49.93
CA ALA A 300 -5.54 -30.26 50.84
C ALA A 300 -5.45 -29.37 52.08
N LEU A 301 -5.58 -28.05 51.92
CA LEU A 301 -5.53 -27.08 53.01
C LEU A 301 -6.76 -27.21 53.93
N ILE A 302 -7.96 -27.38 53.37
CA ILE A 302 -9.19 -27.64 54.12
C ILE A 302 -9.08 -28.98 54.88
N GLY A 303 -8.56 -30.03 54.22
CA GLY A 303 -8.34 -31.33 54.84
C GLY A 303 -7.34 -31.28 55.99
N ALA A 304 -6.22 -30.58 55.81
CA ALA A 304 -5.23 -30.37 56.86
C ALA A 304 -5.83 -29.61 58.05
N TYR A 305 -6.58 -28.54 57.79
CA TYR A 305 -7.25 -27.76 58.84
C TYR A 305 -8.20 -28.62 59.69
N LEU A 306 -9.11 -29.36 59.04
CA LEU A 306 -10.05 -30.24 59.74
C LEU A 306 -9.31 -31.35 60.50
N GLY A 307 -8.25 -31.91 59.92
CA GLY A 307 -7.41 -32.91 60.56
C GLY A 307 -6.72 -32.39 61.81
N THR A 308 -6.15 -31.19 61.77
CA THR A 308 -5.53 -30.54 62.94
C THR A 308 -6.57 -30.29 64.03
N VAL A 309 -7.75 -29.76 63.70
CA VAL A 309 -8.83 -29.54 64.67
C VAL A 309 -9.27 -30.85 65.32
N TYR A 310 -9.48 -31.91 64.53
CA TYR A 310 -9.87 -33.22 65.04
C TYR A 310 -8.81 -33.80 65.99
N LEU A 311 -7.53 -33.73 65.62
CA LEU A 311 -6.43 -34.19 66.47
C LEU A 311 -6.33 -33.41 67.78
N ILE A 312 -6.56 -32.09 67.76
CA ILE A 312 -6.60 -31.26 68.98
C ILE A 312 -7.76 -31.71 69.90
N VAL A 313 -8.93 -31.99 69.34
CA VAL A 313 -10.11 -32.43 70.11
C VAL A 313 -9.92 -33.83 70.70
N VAL A 314 -9.42 -34.79 69.93
CA VAL A 314 -9.18 -36.17 70.41
C VAL A 314 -8.04 -36.20 71.45
N ASN A 315 -6.97 -35.46 71.19
CA ASN A 315 -5.82 -35.37 72.10
C ASN A 315 -5.96 -34.24 73.13
N PHE A 316 -7.19 -33.78 73.40
CA PHE A 316 -7.43 -32.70 74.36
C PHE A 316 -6.93 -33.04 75.77
N HIS A 317 -6.88 -34.32 76.12
CA HIS A 317 -6.28 -34.82 77.36
C HIS A 317 -4.76 -34.57 77.44
N HIS A 318 -4.04 -34.58 76.31
CA HIS A 318 -2.63 -34.18 76.25
C HIS A 318 -2.45 -32.66 76.39
N VAL A 319 -3.35 -31.88 75.80
CA VAL A 319 -3.38 -30.41 75.98
C VAL A 319 -3.66 -30.05 77.44
N GLN A 320 -4.62 -30.72 78.08
CA GLN A 320 -4.89 -30.59 79.52
C GLN A 320 -3.67 -30.96 80.37
N ARG A 321 -2.95 -32.04 80.03
CA ARG A 321 -1.70 -32.42 80.72
C ARG A 321 -0.59 -31.38 80.54
N LEU A 322 -0.44 -30.80 79.35
CA LEU A 322 0.54 -29.74 79.07
C LEU A 322 0.23 -28.45 79.84
N VAL A 323 -1.05 -28.06 79.89
CA VAL A 323 -1.52 -26.93 80.69
C VAL A 323 -1.32 -27.20 82.18
N ALA A 324 -1.57 -28.42 82.65
CA ALA A 324 -1.32 -28.82 84.03
C ALA A 324 0.17 -28.84 84.37
N LEU A 325 1.05 -29.14 83.41
CA LEU A 325 2.51 -29.13 83.58
C LEU A 325 3.07 -27.69 83.65
N PHE A 326 2.49 -26.76 82.88
CA PHE A 326 2.82 -25.34 82.95
C PHE A 326 2.14 -24.59 84.12
N SER A 327 1.03 -25.11 84.65
CA SER A 327 0.35 -24.53 85.82
C SER A 327 0.85 -25.08 87.16
N GLN A 328 1.78 -26.05 87.16
CA GLN A 328 2.42 -26.46 88.40
C GLN A 328 3.22 -25.28 88.99
N PRO A 329 2.89 -24.82 90.21
CA PRO A 329 3.67 -23.78 90.85
C PRO A 329 5.10 -24.28 91.07
N LYS A 330 6.11 -23.43 90.77
CA LYS A 330 7.48 -23.64 91.26
C LYS A 330 7.40 -23.88 92.77
N ALA A 331 7.67 -25.12 93.19
CA ALA A 331 7.72 -25.46 94.60
C ALA A 331 8.78 -24.58 95.28
N LYS A 332 8.32 -23.67 96.16
CA LYS A 332 9.17 -22.97 97.11
C LYS A 332 9.45 -23.90 98.29
N VAL A 333 10.74 -24.20 98.46
CA VAL A 333 11.53 -24.14 99.71
C VAL A 333 11.22 -25.20 100.79
N ASN A 334 12.23 -26.02 101.11
CA ASN A 334 13.13 -25.78 102.23
C ASN A 334 14.55 -26.21 101.86
#